data_AF-A0A7Z9NUH1-F1
#
_entry.id   AF-A0A7Z9NUH1-F1
#
_cell.length_a   1.000
_cell.length_b   1.000
_cell.length_c   1.000
_cell.angle_alpha   90.00
_cell.angle_beta   90.00
_cell.angle_gamma   90.00
#
_symmetry.space_group_name_H-M   'P 1'
#
loop_
_entity.id
_entity.type
_entity.pdbx_description
1 polymer ?
#
loop_
_entity_poly.entity_id
_entity_poly.type
_entity_poly.pdbx_seq_one_letter_code
_entity_poly.pdbx_strand_id
1 'polypeptide(L)' 'LKRELKKEGLSDAVTESLVCPLGFSLGGNHPQEIAISITAQLLYERDKLFNKIHPRNSVPEQA' A
#
# COMPACT_ATOMS: atom_id res chain seq x y z
N LEU A 1 2.32 1.88 -15.82
CA LEU A 1 3.17 2.43 -14.73
C LEU A 1 4.54 1.75 -14.58
N LYS A 2 4.70 0.60 -13.89
CA LYS A 2 6.05 0.03 -13.64
C LYS A 2 6.91 -0.14 -14.91
N ARG A 3 6.30 -0.63 -16.01
CA ARG A 3 6.94 -0.73 -17.33
C ARG A 3 7.39 0.63 -17.90
N GLU A 4 6.60 1.68 -17.71
CA GLU A 4 6.97 3.03 -18.17
C GLU A 4 8.12 3.58 -17.33
N LEU A 5 8.07 3.42 -16.01
CA LEU A 5 9.14 3.88 -15.11
C LEU A 5 10.49 3.20 -15.41
N LYS A 6 10.49 1.90 -15.73
CA LYS A 6 11.71 1.21 -16.19
C LYS A 6 12.25 1.76 -17.52
N LYS A 7 11.36 2.17 -18.44
CA LYS A 7 11.77 2.80 -19.72
C LYS A 7 12.37 4.18 -19.52
N GLU A 8 11.90 4.94 -18.53
CA GLU A 8 12.44 6.25 -18.13
C GLU A 8 13.77 6.13 -17.35
N GLY A 9 14.28 4.91 -17.13
CA GLY A 9 15.59 4.67 -16.53
C GLY A 9 15.59 4.60 -14.99
N LEU A 10 14.42 4.45 -14.34
CA LEU A 10 14.39 4.19 -12.90
C LEU A 10 14.92 2.78 -12.59
N SER A 11 15.70 2.68 -11.51
CA SER A 11 16.25 1.40 -11.06
C SER A 11 15.16 0.44 -10.59
N ASP A 12 15.43 -0.87 -10.69
CA ASP A 12 14.51 -1.90 -10.24
C ASP A 12 14.13 -1.73 -8.77
N ALA A 13 15.09 -1.38 -7.91
CA ALA A 13 14.86 -1.11 -6.48
C ALA A 13 13.77 -0.05 -6.25
N VAL A 14 13.78 1.04 -7.02
CA VAL A 14 12.75 2.08 -6.92
C VAL A 14 11.41 1.56 -7.45
N THR A 15 11.41 0.90 -8.61
CA THR A 15 10.16 0.41 -9.22
C THR A 15 9.48 -0.71 -8.42
N GLU A 16 10.24 -1.53 -7.70
CA GLU A 16 9.67 -2.57 -6.83
C GLU A 16 9.17 -2.02 -5.50
N SER A 17 9.73 -0.91 -5.01
CA SER A 17 9.20 -0.21 -3.82
C SER A 17 7.86 0.49 -4.08
N LEU A 18 7.48 0.66 -5.35
CA LEU A 18 6.23 1.32 -5.73
C LEU A 18 5.03 0.38 -5.55
N VAL A 19 4.07 0.83 -4.73
CA VAL A 19 2.76 0.19 -4.56
C VAL A 19 1.80 0.72 -5.62
N CYS A 20 1.41 -0.14 -6.56
CA CYS A 20 0.43 0.18 -7.59
C CYS A 20 -0.33 -1.09 -7.99
N PRO A 21 -1.68 -1.11 -7.90
CA PRO A 21 -2.56 -0.01 -7.50
C PRO A 21 -2.41 0.41 -6.03
N LEU A 22 -2.75 1.67 -5.73
CA LEU A 22 -2.66 2.24 -4.38
C LEU A 22 -3.95 1.95 -3.60
N GLY A 23 -3.81 1.67 -2.31
CA GLY A 23 -4.90 1.28 -1.42
C GLY A 23 -5.16 -0.23 -1.37
N PHE A 24 -5.95 -0.64 -0.38
CA PHE A 24 -6.47 -2.00 -0.31
C PHE A 24 -7.65 -2.24 -1.26
N SER A 25 -7.94 -3.51 -1.52
CA SER A 25 -9.13 -3.93 -2.27
C SER A 25 -10.41 -3.79 -1.44
N LEU A 26 -10.76 -2.55 -1.06
CA LEU A 26 -11.90 -2.17 -0.22
C LEU A 26 -12.70 -1.04 -0.87
N GLY A 27 -14.03 -1.14 -0.84
CA GLY A 27 -14.94 -0.13 -1.37
C GLY A 27 -15.09 -0.18 -2.89
N GLY A 28 -15.73 0.84 -3.47
CA GLY A 28 -15.88 1.06 -4.90
C GLY A 28 -15.01 2.21 -5.43
N ASN A 29 -15.34 2.70 -6.62
CA ASN A 29 -14.58 3.75 -7.32
C ASN A 29 -14.97 5.17 -6.88
N HIS A 30 -15.73 5.32 -5.80
CA HIS A 30 -16.05 6.64 -5.27
C HIS A 30 -14.83 7.25 -4.58
N PRO A 31 -14.50 8.53 -4.80
CA PRO A 31 -13.31 9.16 -4.23
C PRO A 31 -13.18 9.02 -2.70
N GLN A 32 -14.31 9.05 -1.99
CA GLN A 32 -14.37 8.88 -0.55
C GLN A 32 -13.94 7.47 -0.12
N GLU A 33 -14.37 6.45 -0.85
CA GLU A 33 -14.01 5.05 -0.57
C GLU A 33 -12.54 4.79 -0.91
N ILE A 34 -12.06 5.35 -2.03
CA ILE A 34 -10.65 5.32 -2.41
C ILE A 34 -9.78 5.95 -1.32
N ALA A 35 -10.18 7.11 -0.77
CA ALA A 35 -9.44 7.77 0.30
C ALA A 35 -9.34 6.90 1.56
N ILE A 36 -10.42 6.20 1.92
CA ILE A 36 -10.43 5.26 3.05
C ILE A 36 -9.51 4.06 2.77
N SER A 37 -9.59 3.48 1.56
CA SER A 37 -8.73 2.38 1.13
C SER A 37 -7.23 2.72 1.21
N ILE A 38 -6.84 3.91 0.72
CA ILE A 38 -5.46 4.41 0.80
C ILE A 38 -5.04 4.65 2.25
N THR A 39 -5.89 5.29 3.04
CA THR A 39 -5.59 5.59 4.45
C THR A 39 -5.39 4.30 5.26
N ALA A 40 -6.22 3.28 5.02
CA ALA A 40 -6.09 1.98 5.65
C ALA A 40 -4.74 1.32 5.31
N GLN A 41 -4.31 1.36 4.04
CA GLN A 41 -3.01 0.84 3.61
C GLN A 41 -1.85 1.58 4.28
N LEU A 42 -1.91 2.91 4.40
CA LEU A 42 -0.84 3.69 5.04
C LEU A 42 -0.71 3.37 6.53
N LEU A 43 -1.84 3.26 7.25
CA LEU A 43 -1.84 2.87 8.65
C LEU A 43 -1.27 1.45 8.84
N TYR A 44 -1.66 0.54 7.94
CA TYR A 44 -1.16 -0.83 7.95
C TYR A 44 0.37 -0.91 7.80
N GLU A 45 0.92 -0.29 6.76
CA GLU A 45 2.37 -0.32 6.52
C GLU A 45 3.13 0.41 7.63
N ARG A 46 2.58 1.51 8.17
CA ARG A 46 3.15 2.18 9.36
C ARG A 46 3.24 1.23 10.53
N ASP A 47 2.16 0.53 10.86
CA ASP A 47 2.11 -0.35 12.03
C ASP A 47 3.05 -1.55 11.86
N LYS A 48 3.14 -2.10 10.65
CA LYS A 48 4.15 -3.11 10.26
C LYS A 48 5.58 -2.61 10.43
N LEU A 49 5.88 -1.38 10.02
CA LEU A 49 7.23 -0.78 10.17
C LEU A 49 7.65 -0.59 11.63
N PHE A 50 6.71 -0.27 12.52
CA PHE A 50 6.98 -0.03 13.93
C PHE A 50 6.68 -1.22 14.84
N ASN A 51 6.32 -2.39 14.29
CA ASN A 51 5.84 -3.57 15.04
C ASN A 51 4.76 -3.20 16.07
N LYS A 52 3.88 -2.27 15.72
CA LYS A 52 2.77 -1.85 16.58
C LYS A 52 1.56 -2.72 16.28
N ILE A 53 1.14 -3.48 17.27
CA ILE A 53 -0.10 -4.27 17.19
C ILE A 53 -1.19 -3.45 17.85
N HIS A 54 -2.17 -2.99 17.06
CA HIS A 54 -3.38 -2.45 17.66
C HIS A 54 -4.16 -3.61 18.29
N PRO A 55 -4.63 -3.54 19.54
CA PRO A 55 -5.29 -4.66 20.22
C PRO A 55 -6.55 -5.17 19.50
N ARG A 56 -7.14 -4.36 18.61
CA ARG A 56 -8.30 -4.71 17.77
C ARG A 56 -7.95 -5.21 16.37
N ASN A 57 -6.69 -5.11 15.95
CA ASN A 57 -6.20 -5.53 14.64
C ASN A 57 -4.84 -6.18 14.83
N SER A 58 -4.82 -7.51 14.98
CA SER A 58 -3.60 -8.29 14.86
C SER A 58 -2.95 -8.00 13.50
N VAL A 59 -1.61 -7.97 13.45
CA VAL A 59 -0.91 -7.94 12.17
C VAL A 59 -1.40 -9.16 11.37
N PRO A 60 -1.85 -9.00 10.12
CA PRO A 60 -2.10 -10.13 9.23
C PRO A 60 -0.83 -10.97 9.19
N GLU A 61 -1.01 -12.28 9.34
CA GLU A 61 0.08 -13.23 9.16
C GLU A 61 0.77 -12.95 7.81
N GLN A 62 2.11 -12.97 7.81
CA GLN A 62 2.87 -12.87 6.57
C GLN A 62 2.47 -14.06 5.69
N ALA A 63 1.66 -13.79 4.67
CA ALA A 63 1.34 -14.74 3.61
C ALA A 63 2.58 -15.00 2.73
#